data_AF-A0A378SNJ9-F1
#
_entry.id   AF-A0A378SNJ9-F1
#
_cell.length_a   1.000
_cell.length_b   1.000
_cell.length_c   1.000
_cell.angle_alpha   90.00
_cell.angle_beta   90.00
_cell.angle_gamma   90.00
#
_symmetry.space_group_name_H-M   'P 1'
#
loop_
_entity.id
_entity.type
_entity.pdbx_description
1 polymer ?
#
loop_
_entity_poly.entity_id
_entity_poly.type
_entity_poly.pdbx_seq_one_letter_code
_entity_poly.pdbx_strand_id
1 'polypeptide(L)'
;MRSVDDDDVYVVGECAQHRGQVYGLVAPLWEQARVLADHLTGTDTGAAYHGSRVATKLKVAGVDVAAMGVKAPEHPDDEFVQYSEPRHGVYKTVVIRDGKLVGATLVGDVSKVSFLTQAFDSGLPLPDERVALMFDIGTPDVGVGVAELADDAQVCNCNGVSKGALVACVRGGETSVGGVMAKTKAGKGCGSCKELVGQVVEWAAGGAVTEDPSTSWYVPGVPYDKPTLMRHIRDLELHSVSSVFAALAPDGKEDAGSKMALASLLDMMWADEYVDERDARFINDRVHANIQRDGTFSVVPQMKGGVTDVAQLRKIADVAEKYEIPMIKLTGGQRIDLLGVRKEDLPSVWADLDMPSGYAYGKSFRTVKTFVGSDFCRYGVGDSTALGIAIEERYQGLASPAKMKLAVTGCPRNCAEALCKDLGVVAVDGGRWEIYVGGAAGAHIRKGDLLATVDDAQTVITLTGRFLQYYRESANWLERTYKWVPRVGIEHLRAVLVEEPAQEFLAGLDERMQKSIDAYRDPWQDGREPASVGQFRSALPLLPLPLVPVR
;
A
#
# COMPACT_ATOMS: atom_id res chain seq x y z
N MET A 1 25.68 10.78 26.62
CA MET A 1 24.22 10.85 26.47
C MET A 1 23.64 12.15 27.00
N ARG A 2 24.34 12.89 27.89
CA ARG A 2 23.98 14.25 28.28
C ARG A 2 24.30 15.26 27.18
N SER A 3 23.64 16.41 27.21
CA SER A 3 23.93 17.56 26.35
C SER A 3 25.36 18.03 26.55
N VAL A 4 25.93 18.67 25.53
CA VAL A 4 27.29 19.23 25.60
C VAL A 4 27.37 20.45 26.52
N ASP A 5 26.24 21.14 26.73
CA ASP A 5 26.17 22.40 27.47
C ASP A 5 25.31 22.31 28.74
N ASP A 6 24.70 21.16 29.02
CA ASP A 6 23.80 20.96 30.16
C ASP A 6 23.81 19.50 30.65
N ASP A 7 24.29 19.30 31.88
CA ASP A 7 24.42 17.98 32.51
C ASP A 7 23.09 17.38 32.99
N ASP A 8 22.04 18.19 33.13
CA ASP A 8 20.70 17.75 33.53
C ASP A 8 19.84 17.33 32.34
N VAL A 9 20.31 17.58 31.11
CA VAL A 9 19.58 17.29 29.87
C VAL A 9 20.17 16.07 29.17
N TYR A 10 19.36 15.03 28.97
CA TYR A 10 19.70 13.89 28.11
C TYR A 10 19.27 14.14 26.67
N VAL A 11 20.14 13.76 25.73
CA VAL A 11 19.89 13.85 24.29
C VAL A 11 19.69 12.45 23.73
N VAL A 12 18.49 12.20 23.20
CA VAL A 12 18.07 10.93 22.60
C VAL A 12 17.39 11.27 21.28
N GLY A 13 17.83 10.68 20.17
CA GLY A 13 17.29 11.04 18.87
C GLY A 13 18.08 10.49 17.69
N GLU A 14 17.39 10.27 16.58
CA GLU A 14 18.01 9.92 15.30
C GLU A 14 18.96 11.04 14.79
N CYS A 15 18.66 12.28 15.18
CA CYS A 15 19.47 13.47 14.89
C CYS A 15 20.50 13.79 16.00
N ALA A 16 20.58 13.00 17.07
CA ALA A 16 21.55 13.23 18.13
C ALA A 16 22.95 12.89 17.65
N GLN A 17 23.87 13.85 17.74
CA GLN A 17 25.28 13.62 17.42
C GLN A 17 25.99 13.03 18.64
N HIS A 18 26.55 11.83 18.50
CA HIS A 18 27.39 11.20 19.51
C HIS A 18 28.80 11.02 18.98
N ARG A 19 29.78 11.69 19.62
CA ARG A 19 31.21 11.65 19.24
C ARG A 19 31.44 11.99 17.76
N GLY A 20 30.76 13.03 17.27
CA GLY A 20 30.85 13.48 15.88
C GLY A 20 29.95 12.73 14.90
N GLN A 21 29.33 11.61 15.29
CA GLN A 21 28.47 10.81 14.42
C GLN A 21 26.98 11.06 14.69
N VAL A 22 26.21 11.36 13.64
CA VAL A 22 24.73 11.33 13.65
C VAL A 22 24.30 10.03 13.00
N TYR A 23 23.44 9.26 13.67
CA TYR A 23 23.11 7.90 13.21
C TYR A 23 21.94 7.85 12.22
N GLY A 24 20.92 8.71 12.35
CA GLY A 24 19.79 8.78 11.42
C GLY A 24 18.96 7.49 11.33
N LEU A 25 18.97 6.65 12.37
CA LEU A 25 18.32 5.34 12.38
C LEU A 25 17.65 5.04 13.72
N VAL A 26 16.59 4.22 13.66
CA VAL A 26 15.77 3.82 14.80
C VAL A 26 16.52 2.90 15.79
N ALA A 27 17.38 1.99 15.33
CA ALA A 27 18.06 1.05 16.24
C ALA A 27 18.99 1.76 17.26
N PRO A 28 19.85 2.71 16.84
CA PRO A 28 20.61 3.55 17.76
C PRO A 28 19.74 4.34 18.74
N LEU A 29 18.55 4.79 18.33
CA LEU A 29 17.60 5.46 19.21
C LEU A 29 17.13 4.56 20.36
N TRP A 30 16.90 3.27 20.11
CA TRP A 30 16.51 2.32 21.15
C TRP A 30 17.63 2.06 22.17
N GLU A 31 18.87 1.95 21.70
CA GLU A 31 20.05 1.83 22.58
C GLU A 31 20.22 3.09 23.44
N GLN A 32 20.09 4.26 22.82
CA GLN A 32 20.06 5.56 23.50
C GLN A 32 18.94 5.64 24.55
N ALA A 33 17.72 5.25 24.18
CA ALA A 33 16.56 5.27 25.06
C ALA A 33 16.70 4.27 26.23
N ARG A 34 17.34 3.12 26.00
CA ARG A 34 17.60 2.12 27.05
C ARG A 34 18.58 2.67 28.09
N VAL A 35 19.69 3.27 27.65
CA VAL A 35 20.64 3.94 28.56
C VAL A 35 19.94 5.06 29.35
N LEU A 36 19.10 5.88 28.70
CA LEU A 36 18.32 6.89 29.40
C LEU A 36 17.37 6.27 30.44
N ALA A 37 16.66 5.21 30.06
CA ALA A 37 15.75 4.52 30.96
C ALA A 37 16.49 3.98 32.19
N ASP A 38 17.63 3.31 32.01
CA ASP A 38 18.44 2.76 33.10
C ASP A 38 18.90 3.83 34.11
N HIS A 39 19.23 5.03 33.62
CA HIS A 39 19.54 6.19 34.48
C HIS A 39 18.32 6.72 35.22
N LEU A 40 17.19 6.90 34.54
CA LEU A 40 15.97 7.47 35.13
C LEU A 40 15.29 6.52 36.12
N THR A 41 15.35 5.22 35.89
CA THR A 41 14.79 4.19 36.79
C THR A 41 15.74 3.81 37.92
N GLY A 42 17.01 4.24 37.86
CA GLY A 42 18.06 3.85 38.79
C GLY A 42 18.47 2.38 38.66
N THR A 43 18.12 1.72 37.54
CA THR A 43 18.45 0.32 37.28
C THR A 43 19.95 0.14 37.04
N ASP A 44 20.56 1.05 36.28
CA ASP A 44 22.02 1.15 36.12
C ASP A 44 22.42 2.59 35.85
N THR A 45 22.90 3.28 36.89
CA THR A 45 23.38 4.67 36.79
C THR A 45 24.77 4.78 36.16
N GLY A 46 25.46 3.65 35.92
CA GLY A 46 26.73 3.58 35.20
C GLY A 46 26.56 3.33 33.70
N ALA A 47 25.34 3.05 33.22
CA ALA A 47 25.08 2.73 31.83
C ALA A 47 25.58 3.85 30.90
N ALA A 48 26.32 3.48 29.85
CA ALA A 48 26.88 4.41 28.90
C ALA A 48 26.64 3.93 27.46
N TYR A 49 26.16 4.84 26.63
CA TYR A 49 26.07 4.61 25.19
C TYR A 49 27.45 4.81 24.55
N HIS A 50 27.99 3.78 23.90
CA HIS A 50 29.32 3.82 23.30
C HIS A 50 29.31 4.04 21.78
N GLY A 51 28.12 4.10 21.17
CA GLY A 51 27.92 4.14 19.72
C GLY A 51 27.40 2.82 19.17
N SER A 52 26.66 2.88 18.06
CA SER A 52 25.99 1.72 17.47
C SER A 52 26.70 1.24 16.20
N ARG A 53 26.60 -0.06 15.94
CA ARG A 53 26.93 -0.62 14.63
C ARG A 53 25.77 -0.35 13.69
N VAL A 54 26.07 0.09 12.47
CA VAL A 54 25.09 0.67 11.57
C VAL A 54 24.78 -0.31 10.45
N ALA A 55 23.55 -0.81 10.41
CA ALA A 55 22.99 -1.54 9.29
C ALA A 55 21.82 -0.73 8.71
N THR A 56 21.89 -0.45 7.42
CA THR A 56 20.87 0.35 6.72
C THR A 56 20.18 -0.49 5.67
N LYS A 57 18.86 -0.48 5.68
CA LYS A 57 18.05 -0.97 4.56
C LYS A 57 17.22 0.21 4.05
N LEU A 58 17.50 0.64 2.84
CA LEU A 58 16.83 1.79 2.23
C LEU A 58 15.47 1.36 1.68
N LYS A 59 14.41 2.05 2.11
CA LYS A 59 13.07 1.97 1.49
C LYS A 59 12.97 2.99 0.36
N VAL A 60 13.83 2.88 -0.66
CA VAL A 60 13.71 3.69 -1.87
C VAL A 60 12.82 2.94 -2.85
N ALA A 61 11.89 3.64 -3.49
CA ALA A 61 11.02 3.05 -4.50
C ALA A 61 11.86 2.48 -5.66
N GLY A 62 11.75 1.18 -5.92
CA GLY A 62 12.28 0.53 -7.11
C GLY A 62 13.67 -0.11 -7.00
N VAL A 63 14.35 -0.02 -5.85
CA VAL A 63 15.61 -0.77 -5.61
C VAL A 63 15.67 -1.20 -4.15
N ASP A 64 15.61 -2.52 -3.92
CA ASP A 64 15.88 -3.09 -2.61
C ASP A 64 17.39 -3.01 -2.34
N VAL A 65 17.79 -2.16 -1.39
CA VAL A 65 19.19 -2.00 -1.00
C VAL A 65 19.36 -2.21 0.49
N ALA A 66 20.34 -3.05 0.86
CA ALA A 66 20.86 -3.12 2.21
C ALA A 66 22.38 -2.95 2.20
N ALA A 67 22.89 -2.20 3.16
CA ALA A 67 24.32 -2.02 3.35
C ALA A 67 24.65 -2.02 4.85
N MET A 68 25.73 -2.71 5.20
CA MET A 68 26.25 -2.81 6.56
C MET A 68 27.78 -2.79 6.51
N GLY A 69 28.41 -2.16 7.50
CA GLY A 69 29.87 -2.15 7.64
C GLY A 69 30.62 -1.52 6.46
N VAL A 70 31.81 -2.08 6.16
CA VAL A 70 32.70 -1.58 5.10
C VAL A 70 32.16 -1.95 3.71
N LYS A 71 32.41 -1.08 2.72
CA LYS A 71 31.90 -1.28 1.34
C LYS A 71 32.85 -2.09 0.45
N ALA A 72 34.12 -2.12 0.81
CA ALA A 72 35.20 -2.78 0.11
C ALA A 72 36.26 -3.23 1.13
N PRO A 73 37.16 -4.15 0.74
CA PRO A 73 38.33 -4.52 1.53
C PRO A 73 39.15 -3.29 1.94
N GLU A 74 39.54 -3.21 3.21
CA GLU A 74 40.43 -2.16 3.73
C GLU A 74 41.82 -2.73 4.09
N HIS A 75 41.92 -4.05 4.25
CA HIS A 75 43.19 -4.76 4.48
C HIS A 75 43.49 -5.79 3.39
N PRO A 76 44.78 -6.11 3.15
CA PRO A 76 45.18 -7.13 2.17
C PRO A 76 44.61 -8.52 2.44
N ASP A 77 44.38 -8.83 3.71
CA ASP A 77 43.90 -10.14 4.18
C ASP A 77 42.35 -10.20 4.27
N ASP A 78 41.65 -9.12 3.93
CA ASP A 78 40.19 -9.12 3.87
C ASP A 78 39.73 -9.99 2.70
N GLU A 79 38.91 -11.00 2.99
CA GLU A 79 38.26 -11.82 1.98
C GLU A 79 37.08 -11.04 1.37
N PHE A 80 37.04 -10.99 0.03
CA PHE A 80 36.02 -10.24 -0.72
C PHE A 80 35.27 -11.15 -1.68
N VAL A 81 33.95 -11.18 -1.54
CA VAL A 81 33.07 -11.95 -2.42
C VAL A 81 32.08 -11.00 -3.09
N GLN A 82 32.00 -11.06 -4.41
CA GLN A 82 31.19 -10.17 -5.23
C GLN A 82 30.39 -10.95 -6.26
N TYR A 83 29.13 -10.55 -6.43
CA TYR A 83 28.25 -11.03 -7.47
C TYR A 83 27.57 -9.85 -8.15
N SER A 84 27.52 -9.87 -9.48
CA SER A 84 26.85 -8.84 -10.27
C SER A 84 26.08 -9.48 -11.42
N GLU A 85 24.77 -9.21 -11.45
CA GLU A 85 23.88 -9.56 -12.55
C GLU A 85 23.11 -8.30 -13.00
N PRO A 86 23.71 -7.48 -13.90
CA PRO A 86 23.14 -6.19 -14.28
C PRO A 86 21.75 -6.30 -14.93
N ARG A 87 21.46 -7.41 -15.63
CA ARG A 87 20.18 -7.63 -16.31
C ARG A 87 18.98 -7.67 -15.35
N HIS A 88 19.16 -8.26 -14.18
CA HIS A 88 18.12 -8.35 -13.15
C HIS A 88 18.34 -7.31 -12.03
N GLY A 89 19.33 -6.43 -12.17
CA GLY A 89 19.64 -5.39 -11.18
C GLY A 89 20.16 -5.94 -9.86
N VAL A 90 20.74 -7.14 -9.85
CA VAL A 90 21.26 -7.78 -8.64
C VAL A 90 22.74 -7.47 -8.50
N TYR A 91 23.12 -6.94 -7.34
CA TYR A 91 24.52 -6.75 -6.97
C TYR A 91 24.70 -7.06 -5.49
N LYS A 92 25.65 -7.93 -5.16
CA LYS A 92 25.92 -8.35 -3.79
C LYS A 92 27.41 -8.34 -3.52
N THR A 93 27.82 -7.81 -2.38
CA THR A 93 29.19 -7.90 -1.88
C THR A 93 29.20 -8.29 -0.42
N VAL A 94 30.25 -9.00 -0.04
CA VAL A 94 30.54 -9.43 1.34
C VAL A 94 32.03 -9.23 1.57
N VAL A 95 32.38 -8.61 2.70
CA VAL A 95 33.76 -8.38 3.16
C VAL A 95 33.93 -9.11 4.49
N ILE A 96 34.92 -10.00 4.56
CA ILE A 96 35.17 -10.86 5.70
C ILE A 96 36.59 -10.61 6.21
N ARG A 97 36.75 -10.48 7.53
CA ARG A 97 38.03 -10.29 8.21
C ARG A 97 38.11 -11.24 9.38
N ASP A 98 39.19 -12.01 9.48
CA ASP A 98 39.39 -13.00 10.54
C ASP A 98 38.21 -13.96 10.71
N GLY A 99 37.60 -14.38 9.60
CA GLY A 99 36.44 -15.27 9.58
C GLY A 99 35.11 -14.63 10.03
N LYS A 100 35.06 -13.31 10.24
CA LYS A 100 33.87 -12.55 10.64
C LYS A 100 33.42 -11.58 9.56
N LEU A 101 32.11 -11.34 9.51
CA LEU A 101 31.52 -10.39 8.56
C LEU A 101 31.81 -8.96 9.02
N VAL A 102 32.55 -8.20 8.21
CA VAL A 102 32.87 -6.78 8.47
C VAL A 102 32.18 -5.82 7.52
N GLY A 103 31.57 -6.32 6.44
CA GLY A 103 30.76 -5.51 5.55
C GLY A 103 29.93 -6.32 4.57
N ALA A 104 28.77 -5.80 4.18
CA ALA A 104 27.97 -6.37 3.09
C ALA A 104 27.16 -5.29 2.39
N THR A 105 27.00 -5.41 1.07
CA THR A 105 26.08 -4.58 0.28
C THR A 105 25.23 -5.49 -0.59
N LEU A 106 23.92 -5.34 -0.56
CA LEU A 106 22.95 -6.11 -1.35
C LEU A 106 22.05 -5.12 -2.07
N VAL A 107 21.90 -5.30 -3.37
CA VAL A 107 21.10 -4.50 -4.29
C VAL A 107 20.27 -5.45 -5.13
N GLY A 108 18.99 -5.15 -5.29
CA GLY A 108 18.04 -5.97 -6.06
C GLY A 108 17.53 -7.15 -5.24
N ASP A 109 18.39 -8.12 -4.95
CA ASP A 109 18.04 -9.28 -4.11
C ASP A 109 18.57 -9.09 -2.69
N VAL A 110 17.64 -8.93 -1.74
CA VAL A 110 17.88 -8.71 -0.31
C VAL A 110 17.40 -9.86 0.57
N SER A 111 17.18 -11.05 0.00
CA SER A 111 16.73 -12.27 0.70
C SER A 111 17.60 -12.59 1.93
N LYS A 112 18.92 -12.46 1.79
CA LYS A 112 19.91 -12.77 2.85
C LYS A 112 20.16 -11.65 3.87
N VAL A 113 19.47 -10.51 3.77
CA VAL A 113 19.76 -9.33 4.63
C VAL A 113 19.60 -9.63 6.11
N SER A 114 18.59 -10.39 6.52
CA SER A 114 18.37 -10.73 7.92
C SER A 114 19.55 -11.50 8.51
N PHE A 115 19.98 -12.55 7.81
CA PHE A 115 21.12 -13.38 8.21
C PHE A 115 22.43 -12.57 8.23
N LEU A 116 22.71 -11.79 7.18
CA LEU A 116 23.93 -10.99 7.10
C LEU A 116 23.98 -9.91 8.18
N THR A 117 22.85 -9.28 8.49
CA THR A 117 22.78 -8.30 9.59
C THR A 117 23.11 -8.95 10.92
N GLN A 118 22.56 -10.14 11.19
CA GLN A 118 22.85 -10.90 12.41
C GLN A 118 24.33 -11.33 12.48
N ALA A 119 24.89 -11.86 11.38
CA ALA A 119 26.29 -12.26 11.31
C ALA A 119 27.23 -11.06 11.53
N PHE A 120 26.87 -9.89 10.98
CA PHE A 120 27.60 -8.65 11.19
C PHE A 120 27.54 -8.23 12.66
N ASP A 121 26.35 -8.09 13.24
CA ASP A 121 26.16 -7.56 14.60
C ASP A 121 26.75 -8.48 15.68
N SER A 122 26.51 -9.78 15.57
CA SER A 122 26.91 -10.79 16.59
C SER A 122 28.28 -11.42 16.35
N GLY A 123 28.92 -11.16 15.20
CA GLY A 123 30.23 -11.73 14.87
C GLY A 123 30.24 -13.26 14.79
N LEU A 124 29.13 -13.83 14.28
CA LEU A 124 28.92 -15.27 14.17
C LEU A 124 29.96 -15.93 13.24
N PRO A 125 30.30 -17.22 13.48
CA PRO A 125 31.11 -17.99 12.53
C PRO A 125 30.38 -18.09 11.19
N LEU A 126 31.10 -17.83 10.11
CA LEU A 126 30.57 -17.84 8.75
C LEU A 126 30.76 -19.21 8.08
N PRO A 127 29.82 -19.68 7.25
CA PRO A 127 29.98 -20.91 6.46
C PRO A 127 31.23 -20.88 5.59
N ASP A 128 31.84 -22.05 5.41
CA ASP A 128 33.04 -22.23 4.55
C ASP A 128 32.72 -21.85 3.09
N GLU A 129 31.55 -22.23 2.58
CA GLU A 129 31.07 -21.81 1.27
C GLU A 129 30.50 -20.38 1.31
N ARG A 130 31.35 -19.38 1.01
CA ARG A 130 30.94 -17.96 1.09
C ARG A 130 29.79 -17.58 0.17
N VAL A 131 29.59 -18.33 -0.91
CA VAL A 131 28.48 -18.09 -1.83
C VAL A 131 27.12 -18.31 -1.15
N ALA A 132 27.04 -19.14 -0.10
CA ALA A 132 25.83 -19.35 0.71
C ALA A 132 25.45 -18.12 1.57
N LEU A 133 26.41 -17.21 1.81
CA LEU A 133 26.14 -15.90 2.42
C LEU A 133 25.33 -15.00 1.49
N MET A 134 25.41 -15.26 0.18
CA MET A 134 24.82 -14.43 -0.86
C MET A 134 23.57 -15.08 -1.46
N PHE A 135 23.49 -16.41 -1.51
CA PHE A 135 22.40 -17.16 -2.15
C PHE A 135 21.97 -18.36 -1.32
N ASP A 136 20.74 -18.82 -1.53
CA ASP A 136 20.32 -20.16 -1.12
C ASP A 136 20.79 -21.15 -2.21
N ILE A 137 21.67 -22.08 -1.85
CA ILE A 137 22.27 -23.04 -2.79
C ILE A 137 21.79 -24.45 -2.42
N GLY A 138 21.07 -25.10 -3.34
CA GLY A 138 20.57 -26.47 -3.15
C GLY A 138 19.26 -26.58 -2.35
N THR A 139 18.64 -27.77 -2.42
CA THR A 139 17.44 -28.17 -1.65
C THR A 139 17.57 -27.80 -0.18
N PRO A 140 16.44 -27.46 0.51
CA PRO A 140 16.47 -26.80 1.80
C PRO A 140 17.16 -27.69 2.83
N ASP A 141 18.44 -27.42 3.10
CA ASP A 141 19.13 -28.08 4.19
C ASP A 141 18.85 -27.33 5.48
N VAL A 142 18.49 -28.14 6.48
CA VAL A 142 18.05 -27.82 7.85
C VAL A 142 18.36 -26.39 8.27
N GLY A 143 17.43 -25.47 7.99
CA GLY A 143 17.48 -24.14 8.57
C GLY A 143 17.53 -24.29 10.09
N VAL A 144 18.49 -23.63 10.74
CA VAL A 144 18.57 -23.49 12.19
C VAL A 144 17.15 -23.22 12.70
N GLY A 145 16.53 -24.25 13.27
CA GLY A 145 15.12 -24.18 13.60
C GLY A 145 14.91 -23.03 14.57
N VAL A 146 13.72 -22.42 14.58
CA VAL A 146 13.44 -21.36 15.56
C VAL A 146 13.73 -21.82 17.00
N ALA A 147 13.70 -23.12 17.26
CA ALA A 147 14.18 -23.77 18.47
C ALA A 147 15.63 -23.43 18.86
N GLU A 148 16.55 -23.37 17.91
CA GLU A 148 18.00 -23.26 18.10
C GLU A 148 18.48 -21.79 18.23
N LEU A 149 17.63 -20.82 17.88
CA LEU A 149 17.94 -19.41 18.12
C LEU A 149 18.08 -19.13 19.64
N ALA A 150 19.10 -18.37 20.04
CA ALA A 150 19.24 -17.93 21.42
C ALA A 150 18.14 -16.93 21.82
N ASP A 151 17.79 -16.84 23.11
CA ASP A 151 16.73 -15.93 23.60
C ASP A 151 17.08 -14.44 23.42
N ASP A 152 18.37 -14.10 23.38
CA ASP A 152 18.85 -12.75 23.08
C ASP A 152 18.94 -12.46 21.57
N ALA A 153 18.72 -13.45 20.71
CA ALA A 153 18.76 -13.27 19.27
C ALA A 153 17.73 -12.23 18.82
N GLN A 154 18.20 -11.22 18.09
CA GLN A 154 17.35 -10.12 17.63
C GLN A 154 16.44 -10.58 16.49
N VAL A 155 15.12 -10.47 16.67
CA VAL A 155 14.11 -10.85 15.67
C VAL A 155 13.55 -9.64 14.92
N CYS A 156 13.31 -8.52 15.61
CA CYS A 156 12.83 -7.27 15.00
C CYS A 156 13.82 -6.12 15.23
N ASN A 157 14.58 -5.76 14.20
CA ASN A 157 15.57 -4.67 14.30
C ASN A 157 14.94 -3.27 14.43
N CYS A 158 13.73 -3.05 13.89
CA CYS A 158 13.06 -1.74 13.99
C CYS A 158 12.58 -1.40 15.40
N ASN A 159 12.14 -2.41 16.16
CA ASN A 159 11.57 -2.22 17.50
C ASN A 159 12.40 -2.92 18.58
N GLY A 160 13.61 -3.37 18.24
CA GLY A 160 14.55 -4.00 19.18
C GLY A 160 14.02 -5.25 19.88
N VAL A 161 13.22 -6.08 19.21
CA VAL A 161 12.54 -7.23 19.84
C VAL A 161 13.34 -8.52 19.60
N SER A 162 13.77 -9.17 20.69
CA SER A 162 14.47 -10.47 20.65
C SER A 162 13.51 -11.66 20.61
N LYS A 163 14.04 -12.86 20.31
CA LYS A 163 13.30 -14.12 20.42
C LYS A 163 12.73 -14.30 21.84
N GLY A 164 13.55 -14.08 22.87
CA GLY A 164 13.16 -14.21 24.27
C GLY A 164 12.01 -13.29 24.66
N ALA A 165 11.95 -12.07 24.11
CA ALA A 165 10.82 -11.17 24.32
C ALA A 165 9.51 -11.68 23.70
N LEU A 166 9.59 -12.29 22.51
CA LEU A 166 8.44 -12.94 21.86
C LEU A 166 8.00 -14.18 22.65
N VAL A 167 8.95 -15.04 23.04
CA VAL A 167 8.71 -16.25 23.83
C VAL A 167 8.12 -15.90 25.20
N ALA A 168 8.63 -14.86 25.87
CA ALA A 168 8.09 -14.38 27.14
C ALA A 168 6.66 -13.84 26.97
N CYS A 169 6.35 -13.15 25.88
CA CYS A 169 5.00 -12.71 25.57
C CYS A 169 4.04 -13.91 25.39
N VAL A 170 4.49 -14.96 24.69
CA VAL A 170 3.71 -16.19 24.51
C VAL A 170 3.49 -16.93 25.82
N ARG A 171 4.56 -17.11 26.62
CA ARG A 171 4.48 -17.71 27.96
C ARG A 171 3.63 -16.87 28.94
N GLY A 172 3.52 -15.56 28.69
CA GLY A 172 2.63 -14.65 29.39
C GLY A 172 1.16 -14.78 28.99
N GLY A 173 0.80 -15.73 28.14
CA GLY A 173 -0.58 -16.07 27.77
C GLY A 173 -1.06 -15.52 26.43
N GLU A 174 -0.20 -14.84 25.66
CA GLU A 174 -0.54 -14.36 24.31
C GLU A 174 -0.03 -15.31 23.22
N THR A 175 -0.87 -16.22 22.78
CA THR A 175 -0.52 -17.29 21.83
C THR A 175 -0.87 -16.95 20.38
N SER A 176 -1.39 -15.76 20.08
CA SER A 176 -1.70 -15.32 18.72
C SER A 176 -0.59 -14.44 18.12
N VAL A 177 -0.29 -14.62 16.83
CA VAL A 177 0.74 -13.80 16.14
C VAL A 177 0.35 -12.32 16.17
N GLY A 178 -0.92 -12.01 15.93
CA GLY A 178 -1.45 -10.64 15.95
C GLY A 178 -1.30 -9.98 17.32
N GLY A 179 -1.69 -10.67 18.38
CA GLY A 179 -1.58 -10.20 19.76
C GLY A 179 -0.13 -10.02 20.21
N VAL A 180 0.77 -10.96 19.88
CA VAL A 180 2.21 -10.83 20.18
C VAL A 180 2.79 -9.62 19.46
N MET A 181 2.49 -9.41 18.18
CA MET A 181 2.95 -8.23 17.44
C MET A 181 2.37 -6.92 18.00
N ALA A 182 1.15 -6.93 18.52
CA ALA A 182 0.53 -5.74 19.12
C ALA A 182 1.21 -5.34 20.45
N LYS A 183 1.51 -6.34 21.30
CA LYS A 183 2.17 -6.17 22.60
C LYS A 183 3.66 -5.83 22.47
N THR A 184 4.38 -6.53 21.60
CA THR A 184 5.85 -6.36 21.43
C THR A 184 6.23 -5.31 20.40
N LYS A 185 5.26 -4.85 19.57
CA LYS A 185 5.49 -4.02 18.37
C LYS A 185 6.30 -4.70 17.27
N ALA A 186 6.71 -5.97 17.41
CA ALA A 186 7.44 -6.68 16.36
C ALA A 186 6.64 -6.67 15.03
N GLY A 187 7.33 -6.41 13.92
CA GLY A 187 6.72 -6.36 12.58
C GLY A 187 5.77 -5.18 12.31
N LYS A 188 5.60 -4.24 13.25
CA LYS A 188 4.81 -2.99 13.04
C LYS A 188 5.61 -1.84 12.43
N GLY A 189 6.94 -1.94 12.37
CA GLY A 189 7.84 -0.95 11.74
C GLY A 189 8.05 -1.19 10.24
N CYS A 190 9.13 -1.90 9.86
CA CYS A 190 9.41 -2.23 8.46
C CYS A 190 8.64 -3.45 7.93
N GLY A 191 8.22 -4.36 8.81
CA GLY A 191 7.49 -5.57 8.48
C GLY A 191 8.32 -6.76 8.01
N SER A 192 9.66 -6.64 7.89
CA SER A 192 10.51 -7.74 7.37
C SER A 192 10.58 -8.95 8.31
N CYS A 193 10.40 -8.75 9.61
CA CYS A 193 10.44 -9.82 10.59
C CYS A 193 9.10 -10.54 10.78
N LYS A 194 8.04 -10.20 10.03
CA LYS A 194 6.69 -10.73 10.29
C LYS A 194 6.61 -12.26 10.18
N GLU A 195 7.26 -12.84 9.18
CA GLU A 195 7.32 -14.30 9.02
C GLU A 195 8.08 -14.95 10.18
N LEU A 196 9.27 -14.46 10.51
CA LEU A 196 10.06 -14.97 11.63
C LEU A 196 9.35 -14.81 12.98
N VAL A 197 8.64 -13.71 13.19
CA VAL A 197 7.77 -13.51 14.37
C VAL A 197 6.69 -14.58 14.41
N GLY A 198 6.03 -14.87 13.27
CA GLY A 198 5.05 -15.95 13.17
C GLY A 198 5.63 -17.30 13.57
N GLN A 199 6.80 -17.66 13.03
CA GLN A 199 7.49 -18.91 13.34
C GLN A 199 7.92 -19.00 14.81
N VAL A 200 8.39 -17.89 15.43
CA VAL A 200 8.73 -17.84 16.86
C VAL A 200 7.51 -18.01 17.75
N VAL A 201 6.40 -17.36 17.39
CA VAL A 201 5.15 -17.49 18.15
C VAL A 201 4.62 -18.92 18.04
N GLU A 202 4.64 -19.51 16.84
CA GLU A 202 4.24 -20.90 16.61
C GLU A 202 5.08 -21.90 17.40
N TRP A 203 6.40 -21.74 17.34
CA TRP A 203 7.31 -22.57 18.11
C TRP A 203 7.09 -22.41 19.62
N ALA A 204 7.00 -21.17 20.12
CA ALA A 204 6.84 -20.88 21.55
C ALA A 204 5.48 -21.35 22.10
N ALA A 205 4.45 -21.40 21.25
CA ALA A 205 3.13 -21.94 21.57
C ALA A 205 3.07 -23.48 21.43
N GLY A 206 4.17 -24.16 21.12
CA GLY A 206 4.21 -25.61 20.93
C GLY A 206 3.42 -26.09 19.72
N GLY A 207 3.33 -25.27 18.67
CA GLY A 207 2.51 -25.53 17.48
C GLY A 207 1.02 -25.22 17.66
N ALA A 208 0.57 -24.92 18.88
CA ALA A 208 -0.81 -24.53 19.19
C ALA A 208 -0.98 -23.00 19.18
N VAL A 209 -0.63 -22.35 18.05
CA VAL A 209 -0.97 -20.93 17.86
C VAL A 209 -2.48 -20.82 17.96
N THR A 210 -2.94 -19.97 18.87
CA THR A 210 -4.37 -19.65 18.89
C THR A 210 -4.63 -18.79 17.67
N GLU A 211 -5.43 -19.32 16.72
CA GLU A 211 -5.96 -18.49 15.65
C GLU A 211 -6.74 -17.37 16.31
N ASP A 212 -6.24 -16.15 16.14
CA ASP A 212 -6.98 -14.98 16.54
C ASP A 212 -8.21 -14.91 15.61
N PRO A 213 -9.44 -15.11 16.10
CA PRO A 213 -10.62 -15.11 15.25
C PRO A 213 -10.74 -13.79 14.47
N SER A 214 -10.16 -12.70 14.98
CA SER A 214 -10.11 -11.40 14.30
C SER A 214 -9.30 -11.36 13.02
N THR A 215 -8.47 -12.37 12.75
CA THR A 215 -7.76 -12.52 11.47
C THR A 215 -8.70 -12.81 10.31
N SER A 216 -9.86 -13.41 10.57
CA SER A 216 -10.88 -13.68 9.56
C SER A 216 -11.88 -12.53 9.42
N TRP A 217 -11.93 -11.60 10.38
CA TRP A 217 -12.89 -10.51 10.37
C TRP A 217 -12.61 -9.52 9.24
N TYR A 218 -13.67 -9.01 8.62
CA TYR A 218 -13.54 -8.00 7.57
C TYR A 218 -12.98 -6.67 8.13
N VAL A 219 -13.35 -6.34 9.37
CA VAL A 219 -12.88 -5.16 10.09
C VAL A 219 -12.60 -5.50 11.56
N PRO A 220 -11.66 -4.81 12.24
CA PRO A 220 -11.29 -5.13 13.62
C PRO A 220 -12.43 -5.01 14.64
N GLY A 221 -13.40 -4.12 14.41
CA GLY A 221 -14.47 -3.82 15.36
C GLY A 221 -15.71 -4.68 15.25
N VAL A 222 -15.81 -5.57 14.25
CA VAL A 222 -17.02 -6.35 13.98
C VAL A 222 -16.64 -7.82 13.74
N PRO A 223 -17.16 -8.78 14.56
CA PRO A 223 -16.62 -10.14 14.65
C PRO A 223 -17.09 -11.09 13.56
N TYR A 224 -17.06 -10.65 12.30
CA TYR A 224 -17.54 -11.42 11.16
C TYR A 224 -16.60 -11.31 9.97
N ASP A 225 -16.41 -12.43 9.28
CA ASP A 225 -15.86 -12.42 7.93
C ASP A 225 -16.76 -11.61 6.99
N LYS A 226 -16.22 -11.24 5.83
CA LYS A 226 -16.93 -10.38 4.89
C LYS A 226 -18.25 -11.00 4.39
N PRO A 227 -18.31 -12.27 3.95
CA PRO A 227 -19.57 -12.87 3.51
C PRO A 227 -20.67 -12.88 4.59
N THR A 228 -20.30 -13.23 5.83
CA THR A 228 -21.22 -13.28 6.97
C THR A 228 -21.68 -11.89 7.35
N LEU A 229 -20.77 -10.91 7.38
CA LEU A 229 -21.10 -9.51 7.63
C LEU A 229 -22.07 -8.95 6.58
N MET A 230 -21.82 -9.19 5.30
CA MET A 230 -22.70 -8.77 4.21
C MET A 230 -24.09 -9.43 4.26
N ARG A 231 -24.18 -10.67 4.78
CA ARG A 231 -25.47 -11.32 5.03
C ARG A 231 -26.20 -10.62 6.18
N HIS A 232 -25.56 -10.44 7.33
CA HIS A 232 -26.16 -9.75 8.47
C HIS A 232 -26.60 -8.32 8.16
N ILE A 233 -25.79 -7.56 7.40
CA ILE A 233 -26.16 -6.21 6.95
C ILE A 233 -27.45 -6.23 6.14
N ARG A 234 -27.64 -7.21 5.24
CA ARG A 234 -28.86 -7.34 4.45
C ARG A 234 -30.05 -7.79 5.29
N ASP A 235 -29.88 -8.84 6.08
CA ASP A 235 -30.96 -9.44 6.89
C ASP A 235 -31.51 -8.45 7.93
N LEU A 236 -30.67 -7.54 8.42
CA LEU A 236 -31.02 -6.52 9.41
C LEU A 236 -31.25 -5.13 8.81
N GLU A 237 -31.18 -4.98 7.48
CA GLU A 237 -31.35 -3.69 6.77
C GLU A 237 -30.50 -2.56 7.39
N LEU A 238 -29.20 -2.79 7.54
CA LEU A 238 -28.28 -1.84 8.17
C LEU A 238 -27.73 -0.85 7.14
N HIS A 239 -28.21 0.39 7.16
CA HIS A 239 -27.88 1.42 6.16
C HIS A 239 -26.77 2.40 6.55
N SER A 240 -26.22 2.36 7.77
CA SER A 240 -25.15 3.29 8.20
C SER A 240 -24.02 2.58 8.96
N VAL A 241 -22.85 3.22 9.10
CA VAL A 241 -21.74 2.63 9.86
C VAL A 241 -22.11 2.52 11.34
N SER A 242 -22.79 3.54 11.89
CA SER A 242 -23.34 3.48 13.25
C SER A 242 -24.35 2.35 13.44
N SER A 243 -25.23 2.09 12.46
CA SER A 243 -26.19 0.98 12.58
C SER A 243 -25.49 -0.39 12.58
N VAL A 244 -24.38 -0.54 11.84
CA VAL A 244 -23.54 -1.74 11.90
C VAL A 244 -22.90 -1.91 13.26
N PHE A 245 -22.31 -0.87 13.85
CA PHE A 245 -21.74 -0.98 15.19
C PHE A 245 -22.81 -1.32 16.23
N ALA A 246 -23.94 -0.60 16.23
CA ALA A 246 -25.01 -0.81 17.20
C ALA A 246 -25.58 -2.24 17.17
N ALA A 247 -25.69 -2.83 15.99
CA ALA A 247 -26.27 -4.17 15.83
C ALA A 247 -25.26 -5.31 15.93
N LEU A 248 -24.04 -5.13 15.43
CA LEU A 248 -23.10 -6.24 15.16
C LEU A 248 -21.78 -6.14 15.92
N ALA A 249 -21.42 -4.98 16.48
CA ALA A 249 -20.20 -4.85 17.27
C ALA A 249 -20.42 -5.25 18.73
N PRO A 250 -19.40 -5.81 19.41
CA PRO A 250 -19.49 -6.12 20.84
C PRO A 250 -19.86 -4.86 21.65
N ASP A 251 -20.92 -4.97 22.46
CA ASP A 251 -21.49 -3.88 23.28
C ASP A 251 -21.89 -2.63 22.48
N GLY A 252 -22.09 -2.72 21.17
CA GLY A 252 -22.38 -1.57 20.30
C GLY A 252 -21.20 -0.60 20.15
N LYS A 253 -19.98 -1.01 20.51
CA LYS A 253 -18.81 -0.13 20.58
C LYS A 253 -18.30 0.26 19.19
N GLU A 254 -18.16 1.55 18.95
CA GLU A 254 -17.52 2.06 17.74
C GLU A 254 -16.01 1.80 17.71
N ASP A 255 -15.49 1.54 16.52
CA ASP A 255 -14.07 1.42 16.23
C ASP A 255 -13.67 2.29 15.03
N ALA A 256 -12.79 3.27 15.27
CA ALA A 256 -12.33 4.18 14.21
C ALA A 256 -11.57 3.46 13.08
N GLY A 257 -10.88 2.34 13.39
CA GLY A 257 -10.15 1.55 12.39
C GLY A 257 -11.06 0.82 11.40
N SER A 258 -12.32 0.58 11.77
CA SER A 258 -13.31 -0.14 10.98
C SER A 258 -14.15 0.76 10.09
N LYS A 259 -14.29 2.05 10.45
CA LYS A 259 -15.23 2.99 9.82
C LYS A 259 -15.08 3.09 8.29
N MET A 260 -13.88 3.26 7.77
CA MET A 260 -13.68 3.44 6.31
C MET A 260 -14.06 2.20 5.50
N ALA A 261 -13.72 1.03 6.01
CA ALA A 261 -14.00 -0.24 5.34
C ALA A 261 -15.49 -0.55 5.34
N LEU A 262 -16.18 -0.23 6.45
CA LEU A 262 -17.63 -0.33 6.57
C LEU A 262 -18.33 0.69 5.67
N ALA A 263 -17.90 1.95 5.65
CA ALA A 263 -18.46 2.97 4.75
C ALA A 263 -18.37 2.54 3.28
N SER A 264 -17.21 2.06 2.83
CA SER A 264 -17.06 1.55 1.46
C SER A 264 -17.88 0.28 1.18
N LEU A 265 -18.09 -0.58 2.18
CA LEU A 265 -18.89 -1.79 2.04
C LEU A 265 -20.37 -1.44 1.90
N LEU A 266 -20.87 -0.56 2.76
CA LEU A 266 -22.27 -0.11 2.77
C LEU A 266 -22.60 0.71 1.52
N ASP A 267 -21.72 1.61 1.09
CA ASP A 267 -21.86 2.35 -0.18
C ASP A 267 -22.00 1.39 -1.38
N MET A 268 -21.23 0.30 -1.40
CA MET A 268 -21.36 -0.73 -2.43
C MET A 268 -22.66 -1.53 -2.36
N MET A 269 -23.14 -1.85 -1.16
CA MET A 269 -24.31 -2.70 -0.96
C MET A 269 -25.63 -1.94 -1.17
N TRP A 270 -25.69 -0.70 -0.70
CA TRP A 270 -26.92 0.08 -0.59
C TRP A 270 -27.02 1.21 -1.60
N ALA A 271 -25.91 1.67 -2.18
CA ALA A 271 -25.86 2.79 -3.13
C ALA A 271 -26.58 4.03 -2.58
N ASP A 272 -27.68 4.47 -3.21
CA ASP A 272 -28.48 5.63 -2.79
C ASP A 272 -29.20 5.44 -1.45
N GLU A 273 -29.39 4.20 -1.01
CA GLU A 273 -29.94 3.88 0.32
C GLU A 273 -28.89 3.91 1.43
N TYR A 274 -27.61 4.11 1.11
CA TYR A 274 -26.56 4.26 2.11
C TYR A 274 -26.69 5.61 2.83
N VAL A 275 -26.75 5.59 4.16
CA VAL A 275 -26.71 6.78 5.00
C VAL A 275 -25.26 7.17 5.26
N ASP A 276 -24.78 8.17 4.52
CA ASP A 276 -23.40 8.64 4.61
C ASP A 276 -23.09 9.33 5.94
N GLU A 277 -22.09 8.80 6.65
CA GLU A 277 -21.58 9.34 7.90
C GLU A 277 -20.18 9.92 7.65
N ARG A 278 -20.08 11.25 7.55
CA ARG A 278 -18.85 11.91 7.09
C ARG A 278 -17.64 11.66 8.01
N ASP A 279 -17.85 11.39 9.29
CA ASP A 279 -16.79 11.02 10.23
C ASP A 279 -16.28 9.58 10.02
N ALA A 280 -17.02 8.75 9.28
CA ALA A 280 -16.57 7.44 8.83
C ALA A 280 -15.63 7.49 7.61
N ARG A 281 -15.58 8.64 6.93
CA ARG A 281 -14.72 8.88 5.76
C ARG A 281 -13.39 9.50 6.14
N PHE A 282 -12.35 9.18 5.36
CA PHE A 282 -11.08 9.87 5.48
C PHE A 282 -11.20 11.32 5.00
N ILE A 283 -10.27 12.18 5.43
CA ILE A 283 -10.27 13.60 5.07
C ILE A 283 -10.36 13.80 3.55
N ASN A 284 -9.66 12.96 2.80
CA ASN A 284 -9.63 12.95 1.35
C ASN A 284 -11.02 12.82 0.71
N ASP A 285 -11.81 11.87 1.18
CA ASP A 285 -13.13 11.57 0.63
C ASP A 285 -14.16 12.62 1.05
N ARG A 286 -13.96 13.28 2.22
CA ARG A 286 -14.83 14.34 2.74
C ARG A 286 -14.72 15.68 2.01
N VAL A 287 -13.56 15.95 1.42
CA VAL A 287 -13.25 17.24 0.75
C VAL A 287 -12.89 17.06 -0.72
N HIS A 288 -13.06 15.84 -1.22
CA HIS A 288 -12.86 15.47 -2.62
C HIS A 288 -11.50 15.88 -3.19
N ALA A 289 -10.45 15.80 -2.37
CA ALA A 289 -9.10 16.20 -2.75
C ALA A 289 -8.08 15.37 -1.98
N ASN A 290 -6.86 15.22 -2.52
CA ASN A 290 -5.84 14.40 -1.87
C ASN A 290 -4.99 15.26 -0.93
N ILE A 291 -4.99 14.98 0.38
CA ILE A 291 -4.13 15.68 1.34
C ILE A 291 -2.64 15.49 1.03
N GLN A 292 -1.87 16.57 1.15
CA GLN A 292 -0.44 16.65 0.93
C GLN A 292 0.32 16.77 2.26
N ARG A 293 1.66 16.65 2.20
CA ARG A 293 2.52 16.61 3.40
C ARG A 293 2.40 17.84 4.29
N ASP A 294 2.13 19.00 3.71
CA ASP A 294 2.02 20.30 4.38
C ASP A 294 0.60 20.64 4.85
N GLY A 295 -0.36 19.74 4.63
CA GLY A 295 -1.77 19.96 4.93
C GLY A 295 -2.54 20.65 3.81
N THR A 296 -1.89 21.03 2.70
CA THR A 296 -2.59 21.43 1.46
C THR A 296 -3.19 20.21 0.76
N PHE A 297 -3.89 20.44 -0.34
CA PHE A 297 -4.58 19.41 -1.09
C PHE A 297 -4.16 19.43 -2.56
N SER A 298 -4.43 18.33 -3.26
CA SER A 298 -4.38 18.30 -4.71
C SER A 298 -5.72 17.95 -5.35
N VAL A 299 -5.99 18.62 -6.45
CA VAL A 299 -7.24 18.55 -7.22
C VAL A 299 -6.91 17.99 -8.60
N VAL A 300 -7.62 16.94 -8.99
CA VAL A 300 -7.45 16.27 -10.29
C VAL A 300 -8.81 16.24 -10.97
N PRO A 301 -9.11 17.18 -11.89
CA PRO A 301 -10.33 17.11 -12.68
C PRO A 301 -10.34 15.87 -13.57
N GLN A 302 -11.52 15.34 -13.85
CA GLN A 302 -11.69 14.19 -14.72
C GLN A 302 -11.38 14.57 -16.17
N MET A 303 -10.54 13.76 -16.81
CA MET A 303 -10.24 13.81 -18.25
C MET A 303 -10.43 12.38 -18.76
N LYS A 304 -11.62 12.08 -19.25
CA LYS A 304 -12.02 10.71 -19.59
C LYS A 304 -11.14 10.16 -20.71
N GLY A 305 -10.58 8.98 -20.50
CA GLY A 305 -9.63 8.39 -21.44
C GLY A 305 -8.33 9.19 -21.60
N GLY A 306 -8.08 10.21 -20.78
CA GLY A 306 -6.97 11.16 -20.96
C GLY A 306 -7.17 12.17 -22.09
N VAL A 307 -8.41 12.34 -22.58
CA VAL A 307 -8.76 13.29 -23.64
C VAL A 307 -9.20 14.63 -23.03
N THR A 308 -8.80 15.72 -23.66
CA THR A 308 -9.18 17.09 -23.28
C THR A 308 -9.24 18.01 -24.50
N ASP A 309 -9.78 19.21 -24.30
CA ASP A 309 -9.89 20.24 -25.33
C ASP A 309 -9.28 21.58 -24.88
N VAL A 310 -9.22 22.55 -25.80
CA VAL A 310 -8.64 23.87 -25.55
C VAL A 310 -9.41 24.63 -24.46
N ALA A 311 -10.73 24.47 -24.36
CA ALA A 311 -11.54 25.18 -23.37
C ALA A 311 -11.28 24.65 -21.96
N GLN A 312 -11.21 23.32 -21.80
CA GLN A 312 -10.84 22.67 -20.54
C GLN A 312 -9.41 23.03 -20.12
N LEU A 313 -8.46 23.01 -21.05
CA LEU A 313 -7.06 23.40 -20.77
C LEU A 313 -6.95 24.86 -20.33
N ARG A 314 -7.67 25.79 -21.00
CA ARG A 314 -7.74 27.20 -20.57
C ARG A 314 -8.32 27.31 -19.17
N LYS A 315 -9.45 26.64 -18.92
CA LYS A 315 -10.09 26.66 -17.60
C LYS A 315 -9.15 26.17 -16.49
N ILE A 316 -8.42 25.08 -16.72
CA ILE A 316 -7.42 24.57 -15.76
C ILE A 316 -6.30 25.59 -15.55
N ALA A 317 -5.82 26.25 -16.61
CA ALA A 317 -4.79 27.29 -16.51
C ALA A 317 -5.28 28.53 -15.74
N ASP A 318 -6.50 29.01 -16.04
CA ASP A 318 -7.12 30.17 -15.38
C ASP A 318 -7.32 29.90 -13.88
N VAL A 319 -7.76 28.69 -13.51
CA VAL A 319 -7.86 28.28 -12.10
C VAL A 319 -6.49 28.20 -11.45
N ALA A 320 -5.51 27.61 -12.13
CA ALA A 320 -4.17 27.51 -11.57
C ALA A 320 -3.54 28.89 -11.30
N GLU A 321 -3.75 29.86 -12.19
CA GLU A 321 -3.32 31.24 -12.01
C GLU A 321 -4.08 31.94 -10.88
N LYS A 322 -5.43 31.87 -10.89
CA LYS A 322 -6.29 32.55 -9.91
C LYS A 322 -6.01 32.15 -8.45
N TYR A 323 -5.72 30.86 -8.22
CA TYR A 323 -5.45 30.33 -6.88
C TYR A 323 -3.95 30.16 -6.57
N GLU A 324 -3.08 30.71 -7.43
CA GLU A 324 -1.63 30.66 -7.28
C GLU A 324 -1.11 29.22 -7.05
N ILE A 325 -1.64 28.27 -7.82
CA ILE A 325 -1.31 26.84 -7.68
C ILE A 325 0.18 26.63 -8.00
N PRO A 326 1.00 26.18 -7.03
CA PRO A 326 2.45 26.17 -7.17
C PRO A 326 2.97 25.10 -8.13
N MET A 327 2.21 24.04 -8.39
CA MET A 327 2.62 22.97 -9.30
C MET A 327 1.44 22.36 -10.05
N ILE A 328 1.59 22.30 -11.37
CA ILE A 328 0.71 21.56 -12.28
C ILE A 328 1.48 20.35 -12.80
N LYS A 329 0.94 19.14 -12.64
CA LYS A 329 1.66 17.90 -12.99
C LYS A 329 0.80 16.95 -13.83
N LEU A 330 1.39 16.44 -14.91
CA LEU A 330 0.81 15.32 -15.66
C LEU A 330 0.98 14.02 -14.87
N THR A 331 -0.12 13.30 -14.68
CA THR A 331 -0.15 12.05 -13.95
C THR A 331 0.03 10.85 -14.87
N GLY A 332 0.49 9.72 -14.32
CA GLY A 332 0.57 8.46 -15.06
C GLY A 332 -0.78 7.88 -15.51
N GLY A 333 -1.90 8.47 -15.08
CA GLY A 333 -3.25 8.15 -15.53
C GLY A 333 -3.76 9.06 -16.65
N GLN A 334 -2.88 9.82 -17.31
CA GLN A 334 -3.22 10.81 -18.35
C GLN A 334 -4.16 11.92 -17.87
N ARG A 335 -3.92 12.43 -16.66
CA ARG A 335 -4.67 13.58 -16.11
C ARG A 335 -3.76 14.68 -15.63
N ILE A 336 -4.32 15.87 -15.40
CA ILE A 336 -3.63 17.02 -14.84
C ILE A 336 -3.93 17.12 -13.34
N ASP A 337 -2.89 17.26 -12.51
CA ASP A 337 -2.94 17.39 -11.05
C ASP A 337 -2.52 18.80 -10.64
N LEU A 338 -3.37 19.47 -9.88
CA LEU A 338 -3.17 20.81 -9.32
C LEU A 338 -2.78 20.65 -7.85
N LEU A 339 -1.50 20.82 -7.52
CA LEU A 339 -0.95 20.56 -6.19
C LEU A 339 -0.74 21.86 -5.40
N GLY A 340 -1.07 21.84 -4.11
CA GLY A 340 -0.86 22.98 -3.21
C GLY A 340 -2.12 23.81 -2.93
N VAL A 341 -3.31 23.26 -3.23
CA VAL A 341 -4.59 23.94 -3.00
C VAL A 341 -4.84 24.04 -1.50
N ARG A 342 -5.09 25.24 -0.98
CA ARG A 342 -5.51 25.42 0.42
C ARG A 342 -6.89 24.80 0.63
N LYS A 343 -7.12 24.23 1.81
CA LYS A 343 -8.36 23.50 2.10
C LYS A 343 -9.59 24.39 1.94
N GLU A 344 -9.50 25.63 2.40
CA GLU A 344 -10.54 26.65 2.31
C GLU A 344 -10.87 27.08 0.88
N ASP A 345 -9.93 26.92 -0.05
CA ASP A 345 -10.11 27.28 -1.46
C ASP A 345 -10.69 26.13 -2.28
N LEU A 346 -10.69 24.90 -1.76
CA LEU A 346 -11.22 23.73 -2.47
C LEU A 346 -12.63 23.98 -3.04
N PRO A 347 -13.56 24.62 -2.32
CA PRO A 347 -14.86 24.90 -2.89
C PRO A 347 -14.81 25.82 -4.12
N SER A 348 -14.05 26.90 -4.04
CA SER A 348 -13.98 27.88 -5.12
C SER A 348 -13.19 27.34 -6.32
N VAL A 349 -12.12 26.57 -6.07
CA VAL A 349 -11.33 25.90 -7.11
C VAL A 349 -12.19 24.97 -7.94
N TRP A 350 -12.96 24.09 -7.30
CA TRP A 350 -13.81 23.18 -8.04
C TRP A 350 -15.01 23.87 -8.70
N ALA A 351 -15.55 24.95 -8.09
CA ALA A 351 -16.60 25.75 -8.70
C ALA A 351 -16.12 26.39 -10.02
N ASP A 352 -14.90 26.94 -10.02
CA ASP A 352 -14.32 27.54 -11.23
C ASP A 352 -13.88 26.49 -12.25
N LEU A 353 -13.40 25.31 -11.81
CA LEU A 353 -13.11 24.20 -12.71
C LEU A 353 -14.38 23.67 -13.39
N ASP A 354 -15.51 23.60 -12.69
CA ASP A 354 -16.78 23.10 -13.23
C ASP A 354 -16.57 21.85 -14.14
N MET A 355 -15.79 20.91 -13.59
CA MET A 355 -15.36 19.66 -14.21
C MET A 355 -15.52 18.56 -13.15
N PRO A 356 -15.98 17.36 -13.53
CA PRO A 356 -16.16 16.28 -12.56
C PRO A 356 -14.87 15.91 -11.83
N SER A 357 -15.02 15.37 -10.62
CA SER A 357 -13.88 14.86 -9.86
C SER A 357 -13.23 13.66 -10.56
N GLY A 358 -11.89 13.65 -10.59
CA GLY A 358 -11.13 12.50 -11.04
C GLY A 358 -10.97 11.38 -10.00
N TYR A 359 -11.48 11.52 -8.78
CA TYR A 359 -11.36 10.50 -7.71
C TYR A 359 -9.91 10.08 -7.40
N ALA A 360 -8.92 10.92 -7.68
CA ALA A 360 -7.50 10.59 -7.48
C ALA A 360 -7.15 10.25 -6.01
N TYR A 361 -8.01 10.69 -5.09
CA TYR A 361 -7.90 10.50 -3.64
C TYR A 361 -8.55 9.19 -3.14
N GLY A 362 -9.62 8.72 -3.79
CA GLY A 362 -10.52 7.69 -3.26
C GLY A 362 -10.02 6.25 -3.36
N LYS A 363 -10.60 5.36 -2.55
CA LYS A 363 -10.56 3.90 -2.76
C LYS A 363 -11.74 3.53 -3.67
N SER A 364 -11.53 3.80 -4.96
CA SER A 364 -12.58 3.75 -5.96
C SER A 364 -12.01 3.41 -7.33
N PHE A 365 -12.91 3.28 -8.31
CA PHE A 365 -12.60 3.46 -9.72
C PHE A 365 -11.97 4.84 -9.94
N ARG A 366 -10.81 4.88 -10.62
CA ARG A 366 -10.07 6.13 -10.86
C ARG A 366 -10.09 6.53 -12.33
N THR A 367 -9.19 5.94 -13.13
CA THR A 367 -8.87 6.41 -14.49
C THR A 367 -8.85 5.23 -15.45
N VAL A 368 -9.32 5.43 -16.68
CA VAL A 368 -9.02 4.54 -17.79
C VAL A 368 -7.95 5.20 -18.66
N LYS A 369 -6.72 4.69 -18.59
CA LYS A 369 -5.63 5.17 -19.46
C LYS A 369 -5.86 4.63 -20.87
N THR A 370 -5.84 5.49 -21.90
CA THR A 370 -6.05 5.04 -23.28
C THR A 370 -4.81 5.23 -24.15
N PHE A 371 -4.73 4.47 -25.22
CA PHE A 371 -3.87 4.75 -26.35
C PHE A 371 -4.72 5.33 -27.48
N VAL A 372 -4.12 6.15 -28.34
CA VAL A 372 -4.79 6.80 -29.49
C VAL A 372 -5.34 5.82 -30.53
N GLY A 373 -5.07 4.51 -30.38
CA GLY A 373 -5.76 3.44 -31.11
C GLY A 373 -5.70 3.56 -32.63
N SER A 374 -6.72 3.02 -33.29
CA SER A 374 -6.94 3.12 -34.74
C SER A 374 -7.23 4.54 -35.23
N ASP A 375 -7.57 5.47 -34.33
CA ASP A 375 -7.91 6.85 -34.69
C ASP A 375 -6.71 7.60 -35.29
N PHE A 376 -5.50 7.33 -34.75
CA PHE A 376 -4.29 8.07 -35.14
C PHE A 376 -3.06 7.18 -35.39
N CYS A 377 -2.94 6.03 -34.73
CA CYS A 377 -1.75 5.21 -34.87
C CYS A 377 -1.87 4.27 -36.08
N ARG A 378 -0.85 4.28 -36.95
CA ARG A 378 -0.73 3.34 -38.09
C ARG A 378 -0.72 1.85 -37.74
N TYR A 379 -0.70 1.51 -36.46
CA TYR A 379 -0.68 0.14 -35.95
C TYR A 379 -1.86 -0.15 -35.01
N GLY A 380 -2.75 0.82 -34.81
CA GLY A 380 -3.97 0.59 -34.06
C GLY A 380 -4.90 -0.34 -34.84
N VAL A 381 -5.38 -1.38 -34.17
CA VAL A 381 -6.31 -2.38 -34.72
C VAL A 381 -7.69 -2.30 -34.05
N GLY A 382 -7.84 -1.44 -33.02
CA GLY A 382 -9.12 -1.15 -32.39
C GLY A 382 -9.17 0.27 -31.81
N ASP A 383 -10.38 0.80 -31.71
CA ASP A 383 -10.68 2.11 -31.13
C ASP A 383 -10.64 2.02 -29.60
N SER A 384 -9.43 2.16 -29.05
CA SER A 384 -9.21 2.14 -27.60
C SER A 384 -9.62 3.43 -26.90
N THR A 385 -9.70 4.55 -27.63
CA THR A 385 -10.06 5.85 -27.05
C THR A 385 -11.55 5.83 -26.68
N ALA A 386 -12.41 5.52 -27.65
CA ALA A 386 -13.85 5.48 -27.43
C ALA A 386 -14.25 4.41 -26.41
N LEU A 387 -13.68 3.20 -26.50
CA LEU A 387 -13.94 2.13 -25.54
C LEU A 387 -13.47 2.52 -24.12
N GLY A 388 -12.30 3.13 -23.99
CA GLY A 388 -11.80 3.58 -22.69
C GLY A 388 -12.66 4.67 -22.06
N ILE A 389 -13.14 5.63 -22.86
CA ILE A 389 -14.10 6.64 -22.43
C ILE A 389 -15.40 5.97 -21.98
N ALA A 390 -15.97 5.08 -22.78
CA ALA A 390 -17.23 4.39 -22.45
C ALA A 390 -17.15 3.61 -21.12
N ILE A 391 -16.02 2.94 -20.86
CA ILE A 391 -15.76 2.26 -19.58
C ILE A 391 -15.67 3.28 -18.43
N GLU A 392 -14.94 4.38 -18.62
CA GLU A 392 -14.81 5.42 -17.58
C GLU A 392 -16.14 6.10 -17.27
N GLU A 393 -16.95 6.39 -18.29
CA GLU A 393 -18.28 7.00 -18.14
C GLU A 393 -19.26 6.11 -17.40
N ARG A 394 -19.23 4.82 -17.70
CA ARG A 394 -20.15 3.85 -17.11
C ARG A 394 -19.80 3.55 -15.65
N TYR A 395 -18.52 3.49 -15.30
CA TYR A 395 -18.06 2.97 -13.99
C TYR A 395 -17.37 4.01 -13.09
N GLN A 396 -17.46 5.30 -13.44
CA GLN A 396 -16.96 6.40 -12.60
C GLN A 396 -17.62 6.40 -11.21
N GLY A 397 -16.86 6.83 -10.20
CA GLY A 397 -17.35 6.98 -8.83
C GLY A 397 -17.58 5.71 -8.03
N LEU A 398 -17.43 4.51 -8.62
CA LEU A 398 -17.62 3.26 -7.89
C LEU A 398 -16.65 3.12 -6.71
N ALA A 399 -17.16 3.02 -5.49
CA ALA A 399 -16.37 2.63 -4.33
C ALA A 399 -15.85 1.20 -4.46
N SER A 400 -14.62 0.96 -4.03
CA SER A 400 -13.99 -0.35 -4.11
C SER A 400 -13.04 -0.58 -2.94
N PRO A 401 -12.76 -1.85 -2.57
CA PRO A 401 -11.91 -2.15 -1.41
C PRO A 401 -10.52 -1.52 -1.47
N ALA A 402 -10.00 -1.28 -2.67
CA ALA A 402 -8.81 -0.49 -2.91
C ALA A 402 -8.93 0.35 -4.19
N LYS A 403 -7.93 1.18 -4.50
CA LYS A 403 -7.90 1.96 -5.75
C LYS A 403 -7.84 1.06 -6.98
N MET A 404 -8.61 1.41 -8.01
CA MET A 404 -8.66 0.69 -9.28
C MET A 404 -8.15 1.57 -10.42
N LYS A 405 -7.13 1.08 -11.14
CA LYS A 405 -6.60 1.70 -12.36
C LYS A 405 -6.88 0.78 -13.54
N LEU A 406 -7.44 1.36 -14.60
CA LEU A 406 -7.75 0.63 -15.81
C LEU A 406 -6.96 1.19 -17.00
N ALA A 407 -6.88 0.41 -18.07
CA ALA A 407 -6.42 0.93 -19.36
C ALA A 407 -6.99 0.15 -20.54
N VAL A 408 -7.11 0.84 -21.68
CA VAL A 408 -7.49 0.26 -22.97
C VAL A 408 -6.42 0.64 -23.99
N THR A 409 -5.86 -0.34 -24.69
CA THR A 409 -4.84 -0.12 -25.73
C THR A 409 -5.29 -0.71 -27.04
N GLY A 410 -5.19 0.08 -28.12
CA GLY A 410 -5.69 -0.32 -29.43
C GLY A 410 -4.79 -1.27 -30.22
N CYS A 411 -3.74 -1.83 -29.61
CA CYS A 411 -2.92 -2.90 -30.20
C CYS A 411 -2.01 -3.57 -29.14
N PRO A 412 -1.40 -4.74 -29.46
CA PRO A 412 -0.50 -5.46 -28.56
C PRO A 412 0.79 -4.73 -28.18
N ARG A 413 1.13 -3.60 -28.83
CA ARG A 413 2.27 -2.76 -28.40
C ARG A 413 2.05 -2.08 -27.06
N ASN A 414 0.80 -2.06 -26.58
CA ASN A 414 0.48 -1.80 -25.18
C ASN A 414 0.94 -0.42 -24.64
N CYS A 415 0.82 0.63 -25.44
CA CYS A 415 1.23 1.99 -25.06
C CYS A 415 0.47 2.55 -23.83
N ALA A 416 -0.75 2.04 -23.56
CA ALA A 416 -1.51 2.37 -22.35
C ALA A 416 -1.12 1.49 -21.14
N GLU A 417 -0.16 0.58 -21.29
CA GLU A 417 0.31 -0.33 -20.24
C GLU A 417 -0.83 -1.19 -19.63
N ALA A 418 -1.80 -1.61 -20.45
CA ALA A 418 -2.98 -2.36 -20.05
C ALA A 418 -2.63 -3.65 -19.28
N LEU A 419 -1.59 -4.36 -19.72
CA LEU A 419 -1.13 -5.61 -19.09
C LEU A 419 -0.69 -5.47 -17.62
N CYS A 420 -0.49 -4.26 -17.08
CA CYS A 420 -0.08 -4.05 -15.68
C CYS A 420 -1.06 -3.16 -14.90
N LYS A 421 -2.31 -3.04 -15.38
CA LYS A 421 -3.41 -2.36 -14.67
C LYS A 421 -4.26 -3.36 -13.90
N ASP A 422 -5.09 -2.87 -12.96
CA ASP A 422 -5.99 -3.72 -12.19
C ASP A 422 -6.96 -4.46 -13.13
N LEU A 423 -7.42 -3.78 -14.19
CA LEU A 423 -8.03 -4.38 -15.38
C LEU A 423 -7.51 -3.66 -16.64
N GLY A 424 -7.07 -4.42 -17.63
CA GLY A 424 -6.52 -3.92 -18.88
C GLY A 424 -7.19 -4.57 -20.08
N VAL A 425 -7.42 -3.79 -21.14
CA VAL A 425 -8.02 -4.28 -22.38
C VAL A 425 -7.05 -4.02 -23.53
N VAL A 426 -6.79 -5.04 -24.35
CA VAL A 426 -5.86 -4.98 -25.48
C VAL A 426 -6.61 -5.37 -26.75
N ALA A 427 -6.69 -4.48 -27.73
CA ALA A 427 -7.19 -4.83 -29.05
C ALA A 427 -6.19 -5.77 -29.74
N VAL A 428 -6.71 -6.81 -30.39
CA VAL A 428 -5.95 -7.76 -31.19
C VAL A 428 -6.55 -7.87 -32.59
N ASP A 429 -5.87 -8.57 -33.49
CA ASP A 429 -6.30 -8.69 -34.87
C ASP A 429 -7.66 -9.41 -35.01
N GLY A 430 -8.41 -9.07 -36.05
CA GLY A 430 -9.75 -9.59 -36.31
C GLY A 430 -10.88 -8.90 -35.52
N GLY A 431 -10.66 -7.68 -35.00
CA GLY A 431 -11.68 -6.92 -34.27
C GLY A 431 -11.92 -7.37 -32.83
N ARG A 432 -11.04 -8.24 -32.30
CA ARG A 432 -11.18 -8.85 -30.98
C ARG A 432 -10.44 -8.09 -29.89
N TRP A 433 -10.77 -8.41 -28.65
CA TRP A 433 -10.24 -7.77 -27.46
C TRP A 433 -9.85 -8.79 -26.41
N GLU A 434 -8.62 -8.70 -25.92
CA GLU A 434 -8.15 -9.45 -24.76
C GLU A 434 -8.35 -8.62 -23.48
N ILE A 435 -8.93 -9.23 -22.45
CA ILE A 435 -9.16 -8.61 -21.14
C ILE A 435 -8.19 -9.25 -20.14
N TYR A 436 -7.38 -8.45 -19.48
CA TYR A 436 -6.39 -8.87 -18.48
C TYR A 436 -6.74 -8.30 -17.10
N VAL A 437 -6.51 -9.08 -16.04
CA VAL A 437 -6.90 -8.70 -14.67
C VAL A 437 -5.79 -8.97 -13.64
N GLY A 438 -5.76 -8.18 -12.57
CA GLY A 438 -4.80 -8.37 -11.48
C GLY A 438 -3.38 -7.90 -11.78
N GLY A 439 -3.21 -6.96 -12.71
CA GLY A 439 -1.92 -6.35 -13.01
C GLY A 439 -1.48 -5.31 -11.97
N ALA A 440 -0.17 -5.08 -11.88
CA ALA A 440 0.42 -4.05 -11.04
C ALA A 440 1.70 -3.46 -11.62
N ALA A 441 1.89 -2.15 -11.43
CA ALA A 441 3.09 -1.41 -11.79
C ALA A 441 3.57 -0.52 -10.62
N GLY A 442 3.31 -0.96 -9.39
CA GLY A 442 3.67 -0.23 -8.16
C GLY A 442 4.86 -0.86 -7.46
N ALA A 443 4.83 -0.89 -6.13
CA ALA A 443 5.83 -1.58 -5.31
C ALA A 443 5.95 -3.08 -5.63
N HIS A 444 4.87 -3.68 -6.15
CA HIS A 444 4.90 -4.98 -6.81
C HIS A 444 4.59 -4.79 -8.29
N ILE A 445 5.40 -5.40 -9.14
CA ILE A 445 5.21 -5.43 -10.59
C ILE A 445 4.65 -6.81 -10.93
N ARG A 446 3.50 -6.83 -11.61
CA ARG A 446 2.81 -8.06 -12.00
C ARG A 446 2.10 -7.84 -13.32
N LYS A 447 2.33 -8.74 -14.29
CA LYS A 447 1.50 -8.83 -15.48
C LYS A 447 0.14 -9.42 -15.08
N GLY A 448 -0.96 -8.80 -15.52
CA GLY A 448 -2.30 -9.33 -15.33
C GLY A 448 -2.49 -10.65 -16.08
N ASP A 449 -3.40 -11.47 -15.58
CA ASP A 449 -3.77 -12.74 -16.19
C ASP A 449 -4.87 -12.50 -17.21
N LEU A 450 -4.84 -13.23 -18.32
CA LEU A 450 -5.88 -13.16 -19.35
C LEU A 450 -7.20 -13.70 -18.77
N LEU A 451 -8.22 -12.87 -18.67
CA LEU A 451 -9.57 -13.27 -18.27
C LEU A 451 -10.35 -13.85 -19.46
N ALA A 452 -10.41 -13.14 -20.58
CA ALA A 452 -11.17 -13.55 -21.76
C ALA A 452 -10.62 -12.91 -23.03
N THR A 453 -10.92 -13.52 -24.17
CA THR A 453 -10.84 -12.89 -25.50
C THR A 453 -12.25 -12.81 -26.07
N VAL A 454 -12.67 -11.62 -26.50
CA VAL A 454 -14.05 -11.35 -26.94
C VAL A 454 -14.05 -10.64 -28.29
N ASP A 455 -15.17 -10.74 -29.01
CA ASP A 455 -15.27 -10.28 -30.40
C ASP A 455 -15.77 -8.83 -30.54
N ASP A 456 -16.19 -8.19 -29.45
CA ASP A 456 -16.78 -6.86 -29.49
C ASP A 456 -16.57 -6.04 -28.21
N ALA A 457 -16.65 -4.72 -28.36
CA ALA A 457 -16.47 -3.74 -27.30
C ALA A 457 -17.57 -3.78 -26.23
N GLN A 458 -18.80 -4.16 -26.59
CA GLN A 458 -19.91 -4.22 -25.64
C GLN A 458 -19.71 -5.37 -24.64
N THR A 459 -19.22 -6.51 -25.10
CA THR A 459 -18.84 -7.64 -24.24
C THR A 459 -17.68 -7.27 -23.32
N VAL A 460 -16.72 -6.46 -23.76
CA VAL A 460 -15.66 -5.91 -22.88
C VAL A 460 -16.26 -5.11 -21.73
N ILE A 461 -17.22 -4.21 -22.01
CA ILE A 461 -17.89 -3.40 -20.99
C ILE A 461 -18.61 -4.31 -20.00
N THR A 462 -19.41 -5.27 -20.48
CA THR A 462 -20.14 -6.22 -19.63
C THR A 462 -19.21 -7.01 -18.70
N LEU A 463 -18.14 -7.62 -19.23
CA LEU A 463 -17.18 -8.37 -18.43
C LEU A 463 -16.40 -7.48 -17.46
N THR A 464 -16.13 -6.22 -17.83
CA THR A 464 -15.53 -5.23 -16.92
C THR A 464 -16.45 -4.99 -15.72
N GLY A 465 -17.74 -4.75 -15.94
CA GLY A 465 -18.72 -4.57 -14.85
C GLY A 465 -18.78 -5.79 -13.93
N ARG A 466 -18.87 -7.00 -14.49
CA ARG A 466 -18.93 -8.25 -13.72
C ARG A 466 -17.67 -8.48 -12.89
N PHE A 467 -16.50 -8.28 -13.48
CA PHE A 467 -15.23 -8.36 -12.76
C PHE A 467 -15.15 -7.35 -11.62
N LEU A 468 -15.50 -6.08 -11.88
CA LEU A 468 -15.49 -5.02 -10.87
C LEU A 468 -16.45 -5.33 -9.73
N GLN A 469 -17.67 -5.79 -10.03
CA GLN A 469 -18.65 -6.14 -9.01
C GLN A 469 -18.19 -7.33 -8.17
N TYR A 470 -17.71 -8.40 -8.82
CA TYR A 470 -17.22 -9.59 -8.12
C TYR A 470 -16.02 -9.28 -7.23
N TYR A 471 -15.09 -8.44 -7.70
CA TYR A 471 -13.98 -7.93 -6.90
C TYR A 471 -14.47 -7.13 -5.68
N ARG A 472 -15.42 -6.19 -5.87
CA ARG A 472 -16.00 -5.38 -4.78
C ARG A 472 -16.66 -6.25 -3.72
N GLU A 473 -17.33 -7.34 -4.10
CA GLU A 473 -18.02 -8.26 -3.19
C GLU A 473 -17.07 -9.23 -2.47
N SER A 474 -15.99 -9.69 -3.11
CA SER A 474 -15.16 -10.77 -2.57
C SER A 474 -13.77 -10.37 -2.03
N ALA A 475 -13.28 -9.16 -2.33
CA ALA A 475 -11.98 -8.70 -1.84
C ALA A 475 -12.04 -8.08 -0.45
N ASN A 476 -10.98 -8.25 0.33
CA ASN A 476 -10.84 -7.62 1.64
C ASN A 476 -10.51 -6.12 1.51
N TRP A 477 -10.76 -5.33 2.56
CA TRP A 477 -10.41 -3.91 2.57
C TRP A 477 -8.90 -3.71 2.32
N LEU A 478 -8.57 -2.77 1.44
CA LEU A 478 -7.20 -2.49 0.95
C LEU A 478 -6.53 -3.64 0.19
N GLU A 479 -7.23 -4.72 -0.12
CA GLU A 479 -6.72 -5.79 -0.96
C GLU A 479 -6.77 -5.39 -2.44
N ARG A 480 -5.61 -5.21 -3.06
CA ARG A 480 -5.49 -4.89 -4.49
C ARG A 480 -5.75 -6.13 -5.35
N THR A 481 -6.24 -5.91 -6.57
CA THR A 481 -6.51 -7.00 -7.54
C THR A 481 -5.29 -7.90 -7.78
N TYR A 482 -4.06 -7.38 -7.77
CA TYR A 482 -2.86 -8.18 -7.95
C TYR A 482 -2.55 -9.17 -6.81
N LYS A 483 -3.21 -9.03 -5.64
CA LYS A 483 -3.20 -10.03 -4.55
C LYS A 483 -4.46 -10.89 -4.60
N TRP A 484 -5.59 -10.25 -4.87
CA TRP A 484 -6.90 -10.90 -4.90
C TRP A 484 -7.03 -11.92 -6.04
N VAL A 485 -6.60 -11.60 -7.26
CA VAL A 485 -6.67 -12.52 -8.41
C VAL A 485 -5.89 -13.82 -8.13
N PRO A 486 -4.63 -13.80 -7.66
CA PRO A 486 -3.94 -15.02 -7.24
C PRO A 486 -4.62 -15.78 -6.10
N ARG A 487 -5.21 -15.06 -5.13
CA ARG A 487 -5.90 -15.67 -3.98
C ARG A 487 -7.18 -16.40 -4.39
N VAL A 488 -7.96 -15.81 -5.29
CA VAL A 488 -9.22 -16.38 -5.79
C VAL A 488 -8.95 -17.43 -6.89
N GLY A 489 -7.90 -17.23 -7.68
CA GLY A 489 -7.51 -18.08 -8.80
C GLY A 489 -8.14 -17.62 -10.12
N ILE A 490 -7.31 -17.42 -11.14
CA ILE A 490 -7.78 -16.97 -12.47
C ILE A 490 -8.73 -17.99 -13.12
N GLU A 491 -8.48 -19.28 -12.95
CA GLU A 491 -9.36 -20.32 -13.52
C GLU A 491 -10.77 -20.28 -12.89
N HIS A 492 -10.85 -20.03 -11.58
CA HIS A 492 -12.14 -19.80 -10.92
C HIS A 492 -12.85 -18.57 -11.47
N LEU A 493 -12.13 -17.46 -11.67
CA LEU A 493 -12.70 -16.24 -12.24
C LEU A 493 -13.21 -16.45 -13.67
N ARG A 494 -12.50 -17.23 -14.50
CA ARG A 494 -12.98 -17.61 -15.85
C ARG A 494 -14.24 -18.45 -15.77
N ALA A 495 -14.27 -19.46 -14.91
CA ALA A 495 -15.42 -20.33 -14.74
C ALA A 495 -16.68 -19.53 -14.36
N VAL A 496 -16.59 -18.64 -13.37
CA VAL A 496 -17.76 -17.93 -12.82
C VAL A 496 -18.15 -16.66 -13.56
N LEU A 497 -17.26 -16.07 -14.37
CA LEU A 497 -17.55 -14.82 -15.10
C LEU A 497 -17.69 -15.00 -16.62
N VAL A 498 -17.15 -16.09 -17.19
CA VAL A 498 -17.00 -16.24 -18.65
C VAL A 498 -17.57 -17.57 -19.18
N GLU A 499 -17.16 -18.72 -18.63
CA GLU A 499 -17.36 -20.03 -19.28
C GLU A 499 -18.66 -20.75 -18.89
N GLU A 500 -18.83 -21.08 -17.60
CA GLU A 500 -20.01 -21.80 -17.09
C GLU A 500 -20.75 -21.02 -15.99
N PRO A 501 -21.09 -19.75 -16.22
CA PRO A 501 -21.71 -18.96 -15.18
C PRO A 501 -23.19 -19.34 -15.01
N ALA A 502 -23.65 -19.54 -13.77
CA ALA A 502 -25.07 -19.59 -13.49
C ALA A 502 -25.70 -18.25 -13.92
N GLN A 503 -26.68 -18.28 -14.82
CA GLN A 503 -27.25 -17.07 -15.42
C GLN A 503 -27.83 -16.12 -14.37
N GLU A 504 -28.47 -16.67 -13.33
CA GLU A 504 -29.01 -15.92 -12.20
C GLU A 504 -27.91 -15.21 -11.39
N PHE A 505 -26.74 -15.83 -11.24
CA PHE A 505 -25.60 -15.23 -10.55
C PHE A 505 -25.07 -14.00 -11.30
N LEU A 506 -24.91 -14.11 -12.62
CA LEU A 506 -24.49 -12.98 -13.45
C LEU A 506 -25.53 -11.87 -13.47
N ALA A 507 -26.82 -12.22 -13.60
CA ALA A 507 -27.90 -11.25 -13.56
C ALA A 507 -27.87 -10.46 -12.25
N GLY A 508 -27.63 -11.13 -11.12
CA GLY A 508 -27.48 -10.46 -9.83
C GLY A 508 -26.25 -9.53 -9.76
N LEU A 509 -25.11 -9.91 -10.35
CA LEU A 509 -23.95 -9.01 -10.43
C LEU A 509 -24.25 -7.79 -11.31
N ASP A 510 -24.89 -8.00 -12.46
CA ASP A 510 -25.23 -6.97 -13.42
C ASP A 510 -26.25 -5.98 -12.80
N GLU A 511 -27.26 -6.47 -12.08
CA GLU A 511 -28.26 -5.66 -11.36
C GLU A 511 -27.61 -4.79 -10.27
N ARG A 512 -26.78 -5.38 -9.40
CA ARG A 512 -26.12 -4.61 -8.31
C ARG A 512 -25.10 -3.60 -8.85
N MET A 513 -24.41 -3.95 -9.94
CA MET A 513 -23.56 -2.99 -10.64
C MET A 513 -24.40 -1.85 -11.23
N GLN A 514 -25.53 -2.15 -11.88
CA GLN A 514 -26.41 -1.14 -12.46
C GLN A 514 -26.96 -0.20 -11.38
N LYS A 515 -27.37 -0.72 -10.21
CA LYS A 515 -27.74 0.10 -9.05
C LYS A 515 -26.63 1.08 -8.64
N SER A 516 -25.37 0.63 -8.62
CA SER A 516 -24.23 1.51 -8.32
C SER A 516 -24.00 2.58 -9.39
N ILE A 517 -24.25 2.25 -10.67
CA ILE A 517 -24.12 3.19 -11.80
C ILE A 517 -25.20 4.28 -11.71
N ASP A 518 -26.45 3.88 -11.48
CA ASP A 518 -27.60 4.79 -11.42
C ASP A 518 -27.51 5.75 -10.22
N ALA A 519 -26.84 5.33 -9.13
CA ALA A 519 -26.61 6.15 -7.96
C ALA A 519 -25.46 7.15 -8.09
N TYR A 520 -24.71 7.15 -9.21
CA TYR A 520 -23.57 8.05 -9.41
C TYR A 520 -23.97 9.52 -9.27
N ARG A 521 -23.22 10.24 -8.44
CA ARG A 521 -23.28 11.70 -8.31
C ARG A 521 -21.86 12.25 -8.31
N ASP A 522 -21.66 13.38 -8.99
CA ASP A 522 -20.37 14.06 -8.95
C ASP A 522 -20.13 14.60 -7.54
N PRO A 523 -19.09 14.11 -6.82
CA PRO A 523 -18.87 14.42 -5.42
C PRO A 523 -18.59 15.90 -5.19
N TRP A 524 -18.11 16.62 -6.20
CA TRP A 524 -17.90 18.07 -6.05
C TRP A 524 -19.21 18.84 -5.78
N GLN A 525 -20.38 18.31 -6.17
CA GLN A 525 -21.65 18.99 -5.86
C GLN A 525 -21.84 19.23 -4.35
N ASP A 526 -21.26 18.40 -3.49
CA ASP A 526 -21.24 18.58 -2.02
C ASP A 526 -20.58 19.89 -1.57
N GLY A 527 -19.67 20.45 -2.37
CA GLY A 527 -19.00 21.69 -2.03
C GLY A 527 -19.88 22.93 -2.26
N ARG A 528 -20.96 22.81 -3.05
CA ARG A 528 -21.96 23.89 -3.22
C ARG A 528 -22.83 24.05 -1.98
N GLU A 529 -23.06 22.96 -1.24
CA GLU A 529 -23.84 22.93 0.00
C GLU A 529 -23.06 22.20 1.11
N PRO A 530 -22.09 22.88 1.77
CA PRO A 530 -21.29 22.24 2.81
C PRO A 530 -22.16 21.70 3.95
N ALA A 531 -21.95 20.43 4.31
CA ALA A 531 -22.69 19.76 5.38
C ALA A 531 -22.44 20.37 6.77
N SER A 532 -21.34 21.11 6.93
CA SER A 532 -21.07 21.88 8.14
C SER A 532 -20.22 23.12 7.83
N VAL A 533 -20.35 24.14 8.68
CA VAL A 533 -19.56 25.39 8.61
C VAL A 533 -18.03 25.13 8.66
N GLY A 534 -17.60 24.01 9.24
CA GLY A 534 -16.19 23.63 9.40
C GLY A 534 -15.62 22.69 8.33
N GLN A 535 -16.42 22.22 7.36
CA GLN A 535 -16.01 21.16 6.43
C GLN A 535 -14.70 21.50 5.69
N PHE A 536 -14.61 22.72 5.16
CA PHE A 536 -13.47 23.22 4.40
C PHE A 536 -12.53 24.13 5.21
N ARG A 537 -12.77 24.32 6.51
CA ARG A 537 -11.85 25.09 7.36
C ARG A 537 -10.61 24.28 7.69
N SER A 538 -9.44 24.91 7.63
CA SER A 538 -8.19 24.34 8.10
C SER A 538 -8.21 24.17 9.62
N ALA A 539 -7.83 22.99 10.12
CA ALA A 539 -7.85 22.67 11.55
C ALA A 539 -6.51 22.97 12.24
N LEU A 540 -5.43 23.15 11.46
CA LEU A 540 -4.08 23.44 11.93
C LEU A 540 -3.44 24.49 11.01
N PRO A 541 -2.50 25.32 11.51
CA PRO A 541 -1.71 26.20 10.67
C PRO A 541 -0.85 25.38 9.69
N LEU A 542 -0.80 25.80 8.42
CA LEU A 542 -0.01 25.14 7.38
C LEU A 542 1.48 25.33 7.66
N LEU A 543 2.26 24.26 7.50
CA LEU A 543 3.73 24.33 7.58
C LEU A 543 4.28 24.78 6.21
N PRO A 544 5.11 25.83 6.13
CA PRO A 544 5.75 26.20 4.88
C PRO A 544 6.73 25.11 4.44
N LEU A 545 6.52 24.51 3.27
CA LEU A 545 7.51 23.63 2.65
C LEU A 545 8.61 24.43 1.96
N PRO A 546 9.83 23.87 1.82
CA PRO A 546 10.82 24.42 0.92
C PRO A 546 10.22 24.49 -0.49
N LEU A 547 10.14 25.70 -1.05
CA LEU A 547 9.67 25.92 -2.41
C LEU A 547 10.53 25.09 -3.36
N VAL A 548 9.89 24.34 -4.27
CA VAL A 548 10.60 23.74 -5.39
C VAL A 548 11.23 24.92 -6.16
N PRO A 549 12.55 24.93 -6.43
CA PRO A 549 13.15 26.00 -7.20
C PRO A 549 12.40 26.15 -8.52
N VAL A 550 11.88 27.36 -8.77
CA VAL A 550 11.37 27.71 -10.09
C VAL A 550 12.53 27.50 -11.06
N ARG A 551 12.39 26.53 -11.98
CA ARG A 551 13.40 26.24 -12.99
C ARG A 551 13.34 27.25 -14.12
#